data_AF-A0A971FVZ7-F1
#
_entry.id   AF-A0A971FVZ7-F1
#
_cell.length_a   1.000
_cell.length_b   1.000
_cell.length_c   1.000
_cell.angle_alpha   90.00
_cell.angle_beta   90.00
_cell.angle_gamma   90.00
#
_symmetry.space_group_name_H-M   'P 1'
#
loop_
_entity.id
_entity.type
_entity.pdbx_description
1 polymer ?
#
loop_
_entity_poly.entity_id
_entity_poly.type
_entity_poly.pdbx_seq_one_letter_code
_entity_poly.pdbx_strand_id
1 'polypeptide(L)'
;EARFFAERLARADIPVAALVVNRVHPRFTDQLPEAARARADTLAGTDLGGLYRNLADFALIAAREEEHLSGLAEQVAPAPIARVPLLGSDVHDLDGLTEIATHLFP
;
A
#
# COMPACT_ATOMS: atom_id res chain seq x y z
N GLU A 1 0.52 15.69 -0.10
CA GLU A 1 1.87 16.23 0.19
C GLU A 1 2.94 15.70 -0.75
N ALA A 2 3.10 14.38 -0.93
CA ALA A 2 4.14 13.81 -1.81
C ALA A 2 4.16 14.37 -3.25
N ARG A 3 2.99 14.52 -3.91
CA ARG A 3 2.91 15.17 -5.24
C ARG A 3 3.42 16.60 -5.23
N PHE A 4 3.09 17.38 -4.19
CA PHE A 4 3.57 18.75 -4.04
C PHE A 4 5.10 18.79 -3.87
N PHE A 5 5.68 17.87 -3.10
CA PHE A 5 7.14 17.76 -2.98
C PHE A 5 7.81 17.36 -4.30
N ALA A 6 7.25 16.39 -5.03
CA ALA A 6 7.76 16.01 -6.35
C ALA A 6 7.75 17.20 -7.32
N GLU A 7 6.68 18.00 -7.34
CA GLU A 7 6.62 19.23 -8.15
C GLU A 7 7.67 20.27 -7.71
N ARG A 8 7.92 20.41 -6.41
CA ARG A 8 8.91 21.34 -5.87
C ARG A 8 10.33 20.95 -6.28
N LEU A 9 10.67 19.66 -6.15
CA LEU A 9 11.96 19.11 -6.56
C LEU A 9 12.18 19.30 -8.07
N ALA A 10 11.17 18.99 -8.90
CA ALA A 10 11.23 19.21 -10.33
C ALA A 10 11.46 20.70 -10.69
N ARG A 11 10.79 21.64 -10.00
CA ARG A 11 10.99 23.08 -10.23
C ARG A 11 12.35 23.60 -9.75
N ALA A 12 13.02 22.87 -8.87
CA ALA A 12 14.36 23.18 -8.39
C ALA A 12 15.47 22.43 -9.16
N ASP A 13 15.10 21.68 -10.22
CA ASP A 13 16.02 20.81 -10.98
C ASP A 13 16.73 19.76 -10.11
N ILE A 14 16.04 19.29 -9.06
CA ILE A 14 16.54 18.23 -8.16
C ILE A 14 15.90 16.90 -8.57
N PRO A 15 16.69 15.91 -9.02
CA PRO A 15 16.16 14.62 -9.42
C PRO A 15 15.66 13.82 -8.22
N VAL A 16 14.52 13.15 -8.38
CA VAL A 16 14.01 12.19 -7.41
C VAL A 16 14.79 10.89 -7.56
N ALA A 17 15.48 10.45 -6.50
CA ALA A 17 16.27 9.21 -6.54
C ALA A 17 15.40 7.96 -6.40
N ALA A 18 14.34 8.02 -5.59
CA ALA A 18 13.39 6.93 -5.38
C ALA A 18 12.10 7.45 -4.74
N LEU A 19 11.01 6.69 -4.90
CA LEU A 19 9.79 6.85 -4.13
C LEU A 19 9.64 5.65 -3.18
N VAL A 20 9.63 5.92 -1.87
CA VAL A 20 9.34 4.89 -0.86
C VAL A 20 7.91 5.03 -0.41
N VAL A 21 7.11 4.00 -0.68
CA VAL A 21 5.75 3.89 -0.16
C VAL A 21 5.79 3.03 1.09
N ASN A 22 5.61 3.68 2.24
CA ASN A 22 5.69 3.02 3.54
C ASN A 22 4.30 2.58 4.04
N ARG A 23 4.24 1.49 4.80
CA ARG A 23 3.03 0.92 5.42
C ARG A 23 1.95 0.55 4.41
N VAL A 24 2.33 -0.03 3.28
CA VAL A 24 1.39 -0.50 2.26
C VAL A 24 0.54 -1.64 2.82
N HIS A 25 -0.78 -1.56 2.66
CA HIS A 25 -1.66 -2.66 3.08
C HIS A 25 -1.45 -3.87 2.16
N PRO A 26 -1.18 -5.07 2.71
CA PRO A 26 -1.04 -6.26 1.90
C PRO A 26 -2.31 -6.56 1.12
N ARG A 27 -2.15 -7.02 -0.12
CA ARG A 27 -3.27 -7.54 -0.91
C ARG A 27 -3.51 -8.99 -0.54
N PHE A 28 -4.63 -9.24 0.14
CA PHE A 28 -5.03 -10.58 0.58
C PHE A 28 -5.92 -11.30 -0.44
N THR A 29 -6.36 -10.63 -1.51
CA THR A 29 -7.19 -11.21 -2.57
C THR A 29 -7.06 -10.40 -3.86
N ASP A 30 -7.25 -11.06 -5.00
CA ASP A 30 -7.42 -10.44 -6.32
C ASP A 30 -8.88 -10.12 -6.64
N GLN A 31 -9.81 -10.50 -5.76
CA GLN A 31 -11.23 -10.21 -5.92
C GLN A 31 -11.51 -8.72 -5.72
N LEU A 32 -12.47 -8.21 -6.48
CA LEU A 32 -13.00 -6.86 -6.26
C LEU A 32 -13.61 -6.76 -4.83
N PRO A 33 -13.44 -5.62 -4.14
CA PRO A 33 -14.01 -5.40 -2.81
C PRO A 33 -15.52 -5.71 -2.77
N GLU A 34 -16.26 -5.36 -3.83
CA GLU A 34 -17.69 -5.59 -3.98
C GLU A 34 -18.04 -7.08 -4.04
N ALA A 35 -17.18 -7.89 -4.66
CA ALA A 35 -17.39 -9.34 -4.74
C ALA A 35 -17.19 -10.00 -3.37
N ALA A 36 -16.16 -9.58 -2.62
CA ALA A 36 -15.95 -10.03 -1.24
C ALA A 36 -17.11 -9.59 -0.33
N ARG A 37 -17.61 -8.36 -0.52
CA ARG A 37 -18.77 -7.82 0.21
C ARG A 37 -20.04 -8.63 -0.05
N ALA A 38 -20.35 -8.89 -1.33
CA ALA A 38 -21.49 -9.71 -1.71
C ALA A 38 -21.40 -11.11 -1.12
N ARG A 39 -20.20 -11.71 -1.09
CA ARG A 39 -20.01 -13.01 -0.45
C ARG A 39 -20.26 -12.95 1.06
N ALA A 40 -19.83 -11.87 1.71
CA ALA A 40 -20.10 -11.61 3.11
C ALA A 40 -21.61 -11.55 3.42
N ASP A 41 -22.39 -10.91 2.54
CA ASP A 41 -23.84 -10.80 2.66
C ASP A 41 -24.54 -12.16 2.51
N THR A 42 -24.09 -13.00 1.57
CA THR A 42 -24.63 -14.38 1.43
C THR A 42 -24.36 -15.27 2.64
N LEU A 43 -23.41 -14.89 3.49
CA LEU A 43 -22.98 -15.63 4.69
C LEU A 43 -23.28 -14.84 5.98
N ALA A 44 -24.22 -13.90 5.92
CA ALA A 44 -24.58 -13.06 7.05
C ALA A 44 -24.98 -13.90 8.29
N GLY A 45 -24.55 -13.45 9.47
CA GLY A 45 -24.77 -14.17 10.74
C GLY A 45 -23.78 -15.29 11.05
N THR A 46 -22.81 -15.56 10.17
CA THR A 46 -21.73 -16.54 10.42
C THR A 46 -20.39 -15.86 10.65
N ASP A 47 -19.45 -16.57 11.31
CA ASP A 47 -18.06 -16.12 11.48
C ASP A 47 -17.37 -15.93 10.13
N LEU A 48 -17.64 -16.83 9.17
CA LEU A 48 -17.09 -16.74 7.81
C LEU A 48 -17.58 -15.48 7.09
N GLY A 49 -18.85 -15.09 7.28
CA GLY A 49 -19.36 -13.81 6.80
C GLY A 49 -18.62 -12.62 7.41
N GLY A 50 -18.22 -12.71 8.68
CA GLY A 50 -17.34 -11.72 9.33
C GLY A 50 -15.97 -11.61 8.67
N LEU A 51 -15.33 -12.73 8.35
CA LEU A 51 -14.04 -12.75 7.66
C LEU A 51 -14.13 -12.15 6.24
N TYR A 52 -15.20 -12.44 5.48
CA TYR A 52 -15.40 -11.83 4.17
C TYR A 52 -15.65 -10.32 4.24
N ARG A 53 -16.33 -9.81 5.29
CA ARG A 53 -16.45 -8.36 5.52
C ARG A 53 -15.08 -7.72 5.74
N ASN A 54 -14.27 -8.32 6.61
CA ASN A 54 -12.91 -7.87 6.89
C ASN A 54 -12.05 -7.87 5.61
N LEU A 55 -12.11 -8.95 4.82
CA LEU A 55 -11.41 -9.05 3.53
C LEU A 55 -11.85 -7.94 2.55
N ALA A 56 -13.15 -7.67 2.45
CA ALA A 56 -13.68 -6.61 1.60
C ALA A 56 -13.16 -5.23 2.02
N ASP A 57 -13.09 -4.97 3.32
CA ASP A 57 -12.58 -3.71 3.87
C ASP A 57 -11.08 -3.52 3.55
N PHE A 58 -10.26 -4.56 3.74
CA PHE A 58 -8.84 -4.53 3.35
C PHE A 58 -8.64 -4.36 1.84
N ALA A 59 -9.41 -5.08 1.03
CA ALA A 59 -9.34 -4.97 -0.43
C ALA A 59 -9.67 -3.55 -0.89
N LEU A 60 -10.65 -2.90 -0.26
CA LEU A 60 -11.03 -1.51 -0.57
C LEU A 60 -9.91 -0.52 -0.23
N ILE A 61 -9.26 -0.69 0.93
CA ILE A 61 -8.13 0.15 1.34
C ILE A 61 -6.97 -0.01 0.35
N ALA A 62 -6.56 -1.25 0.07
CA ALA A 62 -5.46 -1.53 -0.84
C ALA A 62 -5.71 -1.04 -2.28
N ALA A 63 -6.96 -1.10 -2.75
CA ALA A 63 -7.34 -0.58 -4.06
C ALA A 63 -7.21 0.96 -4.14
N ARG A 64 -7.70 1.66 -3.12
CA ARG A 64 -7.60 3.13 -3.03
C ARG A 64 -6.18 3.62 -2.86
N GLU A 65 -5.35 2.89 -2.11
CA GLU A 65 -3.93 3.21 -1.98
C GLU A 65 -3.23 3.12 -3.34
N GLU A 66 -3.48 2.05 -4.10
CA GLU A 66 -2.88 1.88 -5.43
C GLU A 66 -3.29 2.99 -6.40
N GLU A 67 -4.57 3.38 -6.40
CA GLU A 67 -5.08 4.47 -7.25
C GLU A 67 -4.40 5.82 -6.93
N HIS A 68 -4.17 6.13 -5.65
CA HIS A 68 -3.47 7.36 -5.29
C HIS A 68 -1.99 7.33 -5.68
N LEU A 69 -1.36 6.16 -5.57
CA LEU A 69 0.05 5.95 -5.86
C LEU A 69 0.36 5.98 -7.35
N SER A 70 -0.52 5.46 -8.22
CA SER A 70 -0.28 5.40 -9.67
C SER A 70 0.05 6.78 -10.26
N GLY A 71 -0.73 7.81 -9.94
CA GLY A 71 -0.45 9.16 -10.44
C GLY A 71 0.81 9.81 -9.86
N LEU A 72 1.24 9.41 -8.66
CA LEU A 72 2.52 9.87 -8.09
C LEU A 72 3.70 9.13 -8.74
N ALA A 73 3.55 7.83 -9.00
CA ALA A 73 4.52 6.99 -9.66
C ALA A 73 4.86 7.51 -11.07
N GLU A 74 3.84 7.87 -11.85
CA GLU A 74 4.01 8.48 -13.17
C GLU A 74 4.76 9.82 -13.09
N GLN A 75 4.47 10.63 -12.08
CA GLN A 75 5.08 11.95 -11.91
C GLN A 75 6.58 11.89 -11.58
N VAL A 76 7.03 10.86 -10.85
CA VAL A 76 8.43 10.72 -10.43
C VAL A 76 9.24 9.79 -11.36
N ALA A 77 8.64 9.28 -12.43
CA ALA A 77 9.34 8.46 -13.40
C ALA A 77 10.58 9.19 -13.96
N PRO A 78 11.73 8.50 -14.13
CA PRO A 78 11.94 7.05 -14.04
C PRO A 78 12.38 6.54 -12.66
N ALA A 79 12.21 7.32 -11.58
CA ALA A 79 12.70 6.92 -10.27
C ALA A 79 12.08 5.58 -9.81
N PRO A 80 12.90 4.64 -9.26
CA PRO A 80 12.40 3.37 -8.74
C PRO A 80 11.45 3.58 -7.56
N ILE A 81 10.52 2.62 -7.41
CA ILE A 81 9.51 2.63 -6.35
C ILE A 81 9.76 1.42 -5.44
N ALA A 82 10.00 1.67 -4.16
CA ALA A 82 10.09 0.65 -3.12
C ALA A 82 8.81 0.66 -2.28
N ARG A 83 8.26 -0.52 -1.99
CA ARG A 83 7.05 -0.69 -1.17
C ARG A 83 7.40 -1.43 0.10
N VAL A 84 7.20 -0.78 1.25
CA VAL A 84 7.37 -1.37 2.57
C VAL A 84 5.98 -1.70 3.11
N PRO A 85 5.67 -2.98 3.41
CA PRO A 85 4.36 -3.38 3.91
C PRO A 85 4.12 -2.84 5.32
N LEU A 86 2.85 -2.80 5.71
CA LEU A 86 2.49 -2.65 7.12
C LEU A 86 2.92 -3.90 7.89
N LEU A 87 3.90 -3.75 8.78
CA LEU A 87 4.43 -4.83 9.61
C LEU A 87 3.49 -5.15 10.78
N GLY A 88 3.56 -6.39 11.27
CA GLY A 88 2.74 -6.87 12.38
C GLY A 88 3.15 -6.33 13.76
N SER A 89 4.33 -5.70 13.85
CA SER A 89 4.83 -5.00 15.04
C SER A 89 5.47 -3.67 14.68
N ASP A 90 5.60 -2.79 15.67
CA ASP A 90 6.39 -1.57 15.53
C ASP A 90 7.88 -1.91 15.38
N VAL A 91 8.57 -1.12 14.56
CA VAL A 91 10.03 -1.25 14.39
C VAL A 91 10.72 -0.39 15.43
N HIS A 92 11.34 -1.04 16.40
CA HIS A 92 12.05 -0.38 17.52
C HIS A 92 13.41 -1.02 17.83
N ASP A 93 13.86 -1.98 17.02
CA ASP A 93 15.13 -2.68 17.16
C ASP A 93 15.80 -2.89 15.80
N LEU A 94 17.00 -3.48 15.83
CA LEU A 94 17.80 -3.74 14.64
C LEU A 94 17.19 -4.83 13.75
N ASP A 95 16.43 -5.75 14.33
CA ASP A 95 15.80 -6.83 13.58
C ASP A 95 14.66 -6.27 12.71
N GLY A 96 13.81 -5.40 13.27
CA GLY A 96 12.79 -4.69 12.49
C GLY A 96 13.37 -3.74 11.44
N LEU A 97 14.51 -3.09 11.71
CA LEU A 97 15.21 -2.30 10.69
C LEU A 97 15.77 -3.19 9.58
N THR A 98 16.25 -4.38 9.92
CA THR A 98 16.71 -5.37 8.94
C THR A 98 15.54 -5.82 8.06
N GLU A 99 14.36 -6.07 8.63
CA GLU A 99 13.15 -6.38 7.89
C GLU A 99 12.79 -5.26 6.89
N ILE A 100 12.77 -4.00 7.32
CA ILE A 100 12.56 -2.85 6.41
C ILE A 100 13.61 -2.83 5.29
N ALA A 101 14.89 -3.10 5.61
CA ALA A 101 15.96 -3.09 4.62
C ALA A 101 15.73 -4.11 3.50
N THR A 102 15.18 -5.30 3.81
CA THR A 102 14.84 -6.31 2.78
C THR A 102 13.80 -5.82 1.77
N HIS A 103 12.93 -4.88 2.17
CA HIS A 103 11.93 -4.28 1.28
C HIS A 103 12.46 -3.10 0.47
N LEU A 104 13.49 -2.40 0.97
CA LEU A 104 14.06 -1.24 0.30
C LEU A 104 15.17 -1.62 -0.71
N PHE A 105 15.88 -2.72 -0.46
CA PHE A 105 17.04 -3.14 -1.23
C PHE A 105 16.93 -4.62 -1.66
N PRO A 106 15.99 -4.96 -2.57
CA PRO A 106 15.80 -6.32 -3.07
C PRO A 106 16.93 -6.81 -3.97
#